data_AF-A0A3D0N654-F1
#
_entry.id   AF-A0A3D0N654-F1
#
_cell.length_a   1.000
_cell.length_b   1.000
_cell.length_c   1.000
_cell.angle_alpha   90.00
_cell.angle_beta   90.00
_cell.angle_gamma   90.00
#
_symmetry.space_group_name_H-M   'P 1'
#
loop_
_entity.id
_entity.type
_entity.pdbx_description
1 polymer ?
#
loop_
_entity_poly.entity_id
_entity_poly.type
_entity_poly.pdbx_seq_one_letter_code
_entity_poly.pdbx_strand_id
1 'polypeptide(L)'
;MSETGLSTRAHVLLLSSTNFFIFMGTGAQQAFLVPYLEEFTDWSAFQRALVIATVYASMMVFRLGNVYLLRDWPQWKSSIAGGAVYVFFPMAMLALYFVPSYALALAAAAIWGWGGAAFWMGNTLQVLALADRAKRHGTGMGVLYGATNGGWAIGVVVLGSIFTYAQAVEMPWLLYLGATCFSLIGFLIMITLPRKPEPMPELPTWAALVQIMSQTKARIGAFLLFSAAMAFGFVLGTFTNFVENSYGAQWLWISTAFYPAALFMLSPWAGFLSERLGHGTVLAVGFFGGACGMAIPL
;
A
#
# COMPACT_ATOMS: atom_id res chain seq x y z
N MET A 1 -15.71 27.51 8.99
CA MET A 1 -14.35 27.47 8.41
C MET A 1 -13.44 26.78 9.41
N SER A 2 -12.53 25.90 8.97
CA SER A 2 -11.63 25.22 9.91
C SER A 2 -10.40 26.09 10.18
N GLU A 3 -9.76 25.95 11.34
CA GLU A 3 -8.60 26.76 11.79
C GLU A 3 -7.40 26.74 10.82
N THR A 4 -7.35 25.78 9.89
CA THR A 4 -6.35 25.67 8.83
C THR A 4 -6.81 26.26 7.48
N GLY A 5 -7.98 26.91 7.43
CA GLY A 5 -8.62 27.41 6.20
C GLY A 5 -9.23 26.32 5.29
N LEU A 6 -8.73 25.08 5.37
CA LEU A 6 -9.22 23.96 4.56
C LEU A 6 -10.54 23.36 5.06
N SER A 7 -11.38 22.92 4.13
CA SER A 7 -12.54 22.06 4.43
C SER A 7 -12.08 20.63 4.74
N THR A 8 -12.88 19.87 5.49
CA THR A 8 -12.64 18.44 5.75
C THR A 8 -12.45 17.65 4.45
N ARG A 9 -13.29 17.93 3.45
CA ARG A 9 -13.20 17.31 2.13
C ARG A 9 -11.86 17.59 1.45
N ALA A 10 -11.41 18.85 1.48
CA ALA A 10 -10.12 19.22 0.89
C ALA A 10 -8.96 18.51 1.59
N HIS A 11 -9.01 18.37 2.92
CA HIS A 11 -7.97 17.65 3.66
C HIS A 11 -7.94 16.15 3.32
N VAL A 12 -9.11 15.48 3.28
CA VAL A 12 -9.20 14.08 2.86
C VAL A 12 -8.67 13.89 1.43
N LEU A 13 -9.00 14.80 0.51
CA LEU A 13 -8.48 14.74 -0.86
C LEU A 13 -6.97 14.91 -0.92
N LEU A 14 -6.39 15.84 -0.16
CA LEU A 14 -4.95 16.04 -0.12
C LEU A 14 -4.21 14.81 0.47
N LEU A 15 -4.70 14.24 1.57
CA LEU A 15 -4.18 12.97 2.08
C LEU A 15 -4.32 11.85 1.05
N SER A 16 -5.45 11.77 0.36
CA SER A 16 -5.67 10.78 -0.69
C SER A 16 -4.69 10.98 -1.87
N SER A 17 -4.40 12.21 -2.27
CA SER A 17 -3.39 12.54 -3.29
C SER A 17 -1.97 12.13 -2.87
N THR A 18 -1.61 12.26 -1.59
CA THR A 18 -0.31 11.74 -1.12
C THR A 18 -0.20 10.23 -1.31
N ASN A 19 -1.27 9.48 -1.00
CA ASN A 19 -1.32 8.04 -1.24
C ASN A 19 -1.27 7.72 -2.73
N PHE A 20 -1.99 8.45 -3.56
CA PHE A 20 -1.97 8.26 -5.02
C PHE A 20 -0.54 8.26 -5.55
N PHE A 21 0.24 9.31 -5.26
CA PHE A 21 1.60 9.42 -5.77
C PHE A 21 2.58 8.42 -5.12
N ILE A 22 2.46 8.16 -3.82
CA ILE A 22 3.27 7.13 -3.14
C ILE A 22 3.02 5.75 -3.75
N PHE A 23 1.78 5.40 -4.04
CA PHE A 23 1.44 4.09 -4.60
C PHE A 23 1.65 4.02 -6.11
N MET A 24 1.65 5.15 -6.81
CA MET A 24 2.10 5.23 -8.20
C MET A 24 3.59 4.91 -8.35
N GLY A 25 4.42 5.24 -7.36
CA GLY A 25 5.83 4.83 -7.33
C GLY A 25 6.04 3.50 -6.60
N THR A 26 6.11 3.56 -5.28
CA THR A 26 6.53 2.43 -4.43
C THR A 26 5.48 1.33 -4.30
N GLY A 27 4.19 1.68 -4.43
CA GLY A 27 3.13 0.68 -4.53
C GLY A 27 3.28 -0.16 -5.80
N ALA A 28 3.45 0.51 -6.95
CA ALA A 28 3.52 -0.11 -8.27
C ALA A 28 4.82 -0.88 -8.54
N GLN A 29 5.98 -0.40 -8.06
CA GLN A 29 7.27 -1.07 -8.33
C GLN A 29 7.32 -2.53 -7.85
N GLN A 30 6.47 -2.92 -6.89
CA GLN A 30 6.43 -4.28 -6.35
C GLN A 30 6.24 -5.35 -7.41
N ALA A 31 5.46 -5.05 -8.46
CA ALA A 31 5.21 -5.97 -9.57
C ALA A 31 6.48 -6.26 -10.40
N PHE A 32 7.47 -5.38 -10.31
CA PHE A 32 8.69 -5.42 -11.11
C PHE A 32 9.93 -5.75 -10.28
N LEU A 33 9.82 -5.87 -8.95
CA LEU A 33 10.97 -6.07 -8.07
C LEU A 33 11.74 -7.36 -8.37
N VAL A 34 11.04 -8.47 -8.57
CA VAL A 34 11.70 -9.76 -8.89
C VAL A 34 12.36 -9.71 -10.27
N PRO A 35 11.66 -9.33 -11.37
CA PRO A 35 12.29 -9.16 -12.67
C PRO A 35 13.48 -8.20 -12.65
N TYR A 36 13.36 -7.07 -11.95
CA TYR A 36 14.45 -6.10 -11.83
C TYR A 36 15.70 -6.69 -11.16
N LEU A 37 15.54 -7.39 -10.03
CA LEU A 37 16.67 -8.01 -9.33
C LEU A 37 17.29 -9.13 -10.18
N GLU A 38 16.53 -9.79 -11.04
CA GLU A 38 17.04 -10.82 -11.95
C GLU A 38 18.01 -10.26 -13.00
N GLU A 39 17.84 -9.00 -13.41
CA GLU A 39 18.66 -8.41 -14.48
C GLU A 39 20.11 -8.13 -14.08
N PHE A 40 20.41 -7.93 -12.79
CA PHE A 40 21.75 -7.51 -12.35
C PHE A 40 22.29 -8.25 -11.13
N THR A 41 21.57 -9.25 -10.61
CA THR A 41 22.04 -10.06 -9.47
C THR A 41 22.04 -11.55 -9.80
N ASP A 42 23.09 -12.25 -9.34
CA ASP A 42 23.17 -13.72 -9.41
C ASP A 42 22.41 -14.41 -8.26
N TRP A 43 21.44 -13.73 -7.65
CA TRP A 43 20.70 -14.29 -6.51
C TRP A 43 19.81 -15.44 -6.97
N SER A 44 19.51 -16.36 -6.07
CA SER A 44 18.49 -17.38 -6.33
C SER A 44 17.09 -16.75 -6.39
N ALA A 45 16.15 -17.42 -7.08
CA ALA A 45 14.74 -17.03 -7.08
C ALA A 45 14.17 -16.90 -5.66
N PHE A 46 14.57 -17.80 -4.75
CA PHE A 46 14.18 -17.73 -3.34
C PHE A 46 14.68 -16.45 -2.67
N GLN A 47 15.94 -16.06 -2.91
CA GLN A 47 16.49 -14.83 -2.34
C GLN A 47 15.74 -13.59 -2.85
N ARG A 48 15.48 -13.48 -4.15
CA ARG A 48 14.69 -12.38 -4.73
C ARG A 48 13.28 -12.29 -4.13
N ALA A 49 12.58 -13.43 -4.03
CA ALA A 49 11.26 -13.51 -3.42
C ALA A 49 11.28 -13.16 -1.92
N LEU A 50 12.38 -13.48 -1.21
CA LEU A 50 12.49 -13.17 0.21
C LEU A 50 12.53 -11.66 0.48
N VAL A 51 13.04 -10.84 -0.45
CA VAL A 51 13.07 -9.38 -0.30
C VAL A 51 11.65 -8.84 -0.09
N ILE A 52 10.70 -9.19 -0.97
CA ILE A 52 9.31 -8.72 -0.81
C ILE A 52 8.62 -9.40 0.38
N ALA A 53 8.91 -10.68 0.64
CA ALA A 53 8.36 -11.37 1.80
C ALA A 53 8.80 -10.71 3.13
N THR A 54 10.04 -10.22 3.21
CA THR A 54 10.56 -9.49 4.37
C THR A 54 9.81 -8.18 4.61
N VAL A 55 9.40 -7.46 3.55
CA VAL A 55 8.56 -6.26 3.68
C VAL A 55 7.27 -6.61 4.42
N TYR A 56 6.55 -7.62 3.95
CA TYR A 56 5.25 -7.99 4.52
C TYR A 56 5.37 -8.65 5.90
N ALA A 57 6.40 -9.47 6.12
CA ALA A 57 6.66 -10.09 7.42
C ALA A 57 7.00 -9.02 8.48
N SER A 58 7.88 -8.07 8.14
CA SER A 58 8.21 -6.93 9.01
C SER A 58 6.96 -6.08 9.26
N MET A 59 6.18 -5.77 8.22
CA MET A 59 4.94 -5.01 8.34
C MET A 59 3.94 -5.69 9.29
N MET A 60 3.79 -7.01 9.23
CA MET A 60 2.94 -7.77 10.15
C MET A 60 3.35 -7.59 11.61
N VAL A 61 4.65 -7.71 11.92
CA VAL A 61 5.17 -7.53 13.28
C VAL A 61 4.94 -6.08 13.76
N PHE A 62 5.26 -5.10 12.93
CA PHE A 62 5.19 -3.69 13.31
C PHE A 62 3.78 -3.11 13.25
N ARG A 63 2.78 -3.78 12.68
CA ARG A 63 1.36 -3.41 12.83
C ARG A 63 0.93 -3.36 14.30
N LEU A 64 1.43 -4.29 15.11
CA LEU A 64 1.25 -4.27 16.56
C LEU A 64 2.37 -3.48 17.25
N GLY A 65 3.62 -3.69 16.82
CA GLY A 65 4.78 -3.03 17.43
C GLY A 65 4.67 -1.51 17.45
N ASN A 66 4.17 -0.88 16.38
CA ASN A 66 4.05 0.56 16.28
C ASN A 66 3.03 1.18 17.24
N VAL A 67 2.05 0.40 17.73
CA VAL A 67 1.13 0.86 18.79
C VAL A 67 1.92 1.24 20.05
N TYR A 68 3.00 0.52 20.33
CA TYR A 68 3.85 0.76 21.50
C TYR A 68 5.06 1.66 21.17
N LEU A 69 5.73 1.42 20.04
CA LEU A 69 6.93 2.16 19.64
C LEU A 69 6.63 3.62 19.30
N LEU A 70 5.46 3.89 18.71
CA LEU A 70 5.05 5.23 18.25
C LEU A 70 3.91 5.79 19.10
N ARG A 71 3.72 5.29 20.32
CA ARG A 71 2.62 5.69 21.22
C ARG A 71 2.55 7.19 21.49
N ASP A 72 3.72 7.84 21.54
CA ASP A 72 3.86 9.26 21.87
C ASP A 72 3.87 10.13 20.60
N TRP A 73 3.51 9.55 19.44
CA TRP A 73 3.48 10.23 18.16
C TRP A 73 2.03 10.51 17.73
N PRO A 74 1.73 11.75 17.31
CA PRO A 74 0.48 12.02 16.61
C PRO A 74 0.49 11.32 15.24
N GLN A 75 -0.70 11.09 14.68
CA GLN A 75 -0.86 10.22 13.51
C GLN A 75 -0.15 10.77 12.25
N TRP A 76 -0.06 12.10 12.15
CA TRP A 76 0.69 12.76 11.09
C TRP A 76 2.20 12.46 11.15
N LYS A 77 2.82 12.31 12.33
CA LYS A 77 4.25 11.95 12.45
C LYS A 77 4.49 10.53 11.94
N SER A 78 3.63 9.60 12.35
CA SER A 78 3.67 8.22 11.88
C SER A 78 3.51 8.13 10.36
N SER A 79 2.65 8.96 9.79
CA SER A 79 2.46 9.05 8.33
C SER A 79 3.68 9.60 7.62
N ILE A 80 4.30 10.67 8.13
CA ILE A 80 5.51 11.25 7.54
C ILE A 80 6.67 10.26 7.61
N ALA A 81 6.94 9.67 8.77
CA ALA A 81 8.02 8.70 8.90
C ALA A 81 7.80 7.50 7.97
N GLY A 82 6.57 6.96 7.94
CA GLY A 82 6.22 5.90 7.02
C GLY A 82 6.35 6.32 5.55
N GLY A 83 5.91 7.53 5.20
CA GLY A 83 6.00 8.08 3.84
C GLY A 83 7.44 8.29 3.37
N ALA A 84 8.32 8.75 4.27
CA ALA A 84 9.75 8.84 4.01
C ALA A 84 10.35 7.46 3.70
N VAL A 85 9.91 6.44 4.43
CA VAL A 85 10.34 5.06 4.20
C VAL A 85 9.82 4.52 2.86
N TYR A 86 8.61 4.91 2.43
CA TYR A 86 8.14 4.63 1.07
C TYR A 86 9.02 5.30 -0.01
N VAL A 87 9.67 6.44 0.24
CA VAL A 87 10.67 7.00 -0.70
C VAL A 87 12.02 6.27 -0.59
N PHE A 88 12.42 5.91 0.63
CA PHE A 88 13.69 5.24 0.89
C PHE A 88 13.79 3.87 0.20
N PHE A 89 12.74 3.05 0.21
CA PHE A 89 12.83 1.71 -0.37
C PHE A 89 13.18 1.70 -1.87
N PRO A 90 12.49 2.43 -2.77
CA PRO A 90 12.88 2.46 -4.17
C PRO A 90 14.25 3.12 -4.38
N MET A 91 14.66 4.09 -3.54
CA MET A 91 16.02 4.62 -3.57
C MET A 91 17.06 3.55 -3.20
N ALA A 92 16.77 2.71 -2.20
CA ALA A 92 17.64 1.61 -1.81
C ALA A 92 17.75 0.57 -2.92
N MET A 93 16.64 0.22 -3.58
CA MET A 93 16.66 -0.69 -4.74
C MET A 93 17.43 -0.10 -5.91
N LEU A 94 17.30 1.21 -6.18
CA LEU A 94 18.15 1.91 -7.15
C LEU A 94 19.64 1.82 -6.79
N ALA A 95 19.99 2.04 -5.53
CA ALA A 95 21.38 1.98 -5.08
C ALA A 95 21.97 0.56 -5.18
N LEU A 96 21.15 -0.49 -5.00
CA LEU A 96 21.58 -1.88 -5.14
C LEU A 96 22.06 -2.22 -6.54
N TYR A 97 21.59 -1.53 -7.58
CA TYR A 97 22.14 -1.70 -8.93
C TYR A 97 23.65 -1.43 -8.97
N PHE A 98 24.10 -0.39 -8.25
CA PHE A 98 25.51 0.00 -8.22
C PHE A 98 26.30 -0.77 -7.16
N VAL A 99 25.64 -1.21 -6.08
CA VAL A 99 26.27 -1.97 -4.99
C VAL A 99 25.38 -3.16 -4.64
N PRO A 100 25.44 -4.26 -5.41
CA PRO A 100 24.60 -5.43 -5.17
C PRO A 100 24.92 -6.06 -3.82
N SER A 101 23.95 -6.05 -2.90
CA SER A 101 24.09 -6.66 -1.58
C SER A 101 22.77 -7.19 -1.06
N TYR A 102 22.73 -8.50 -0.86
CA TYR A 102 21.52 -9.18 -0.41
C TYR A 102 21.13 -8.76 1.01
N ALA A 103 22.11 -8.58 1.90
CA ALA A 103 21.88 -8.12 3.26
C ALA A 103 21.29 -6.69 3.28
N LEU A 104 21.78 -5.79 2.40
CA LEU A 104 21.22 -4.45 2.29
C LEU A 104 19.79 -4.47 1.72
N ALA A 105 19.50 -5.36 0.78
CA ALA A 105 18.14 -5.53 0.26
C ALA A 105 17.16 -5.98 1.35
N LEU A 106 17.52 -6.98 2.15
CA LEU A 106 16.71 -7.45 3.27
C LEU A 106 16.55 -6.38 4.36
N ALA A 107 17.62 -5.64 4.68
CA ALA A 107 17.54 -4.54 5.64
C ALA A 107 16.61 -3.43 5.14
N ALA A 108 16.74 -3.03 3.87
CA ALA A 108 15.86 -2.03 3.27
C ALA A 108 14.40 -2.49 3.26
N ALA A 109 14.15 -3.76 2.92
CA ALA A 109 12.82 -4.37 2.98
C ALA A 109 12.23 -4.38 4.39
N ALA A 110 13.03 -4.73 5.41
CA ALA A 110 12.58 -4.75 6.81
C ALA A 110 12.23 -3.34 7.30
N ILE A 111 13.06 -2.34 6.97
CA ILE A 111 12.78 -0.92 7.25
C ILE A 111 11.50 -0.50 6.55
N TRP A 112 11.30 -0.90 5.28
CA TRP A 112 10.06 -0.62 4.56
C TRP A 112 8.84 -1.25 5.22
N GLY A 113 8.92 -2.50 5.68
CA GLY A 113 7.83 -3.12 6.42
C GLY A 113 7.43 -2.33 7.67
N TRP A 114 8.41 -1.89 8.47
CA TRP A 114 8.17 -1.05 9.65
C TRP A 114 7.50 0.28 9.28
N GLY A 115 8.08 1.00 8.31
CA GLY A 115 7.56 2.30 7.86
C GLY A 115 6.20 2.17 7.18
N GLY A 116 5.96 1.09 6.45
CA GLY A 116 4.68 0.73 5.86
C GLY A 116 3.60 0.55 6.91
N ALA A 117 3.90 -0.14 8.01
CA ALA A 117 3.00 -0.25 9.14
C ALA A 117 2.70 1.11 9.79
N ALA A 118 3.71 1.97 9.98
CA ALA A 118 3.56 3.30 10.54
C ALA A 118 2.72 4.22 9.64
N PHE A 119 2.99 4.21 8.33
CA PHE A 119 2.25 4.95 7.31
C PHE A 119 0.78 4.59 7.33
N TRP A 120 0.47 3.30 7.21
CA TRP A 120 -0.91 2.86 7.12
C TRP A 120 -1.68 3.04 8.43
N MET A 121 -1.01 2.95 9.58
CA MET A 121 -1.61 3.31 10.87
C MET A 121 -1.96 4.80 10.89
N GLY A 122 -0.98 5.68 10.67
CA GLY A 122 -1.16 7.12 10.78
C GLY A 122 -2.13 7.70 9.74
N ASN A 123 -2.02 7.26 8.49
CA ASN A 123 -2.77 7.86 7.38
C ASN A 123 -4.25 7.46 7.44
N THR A 124 -4.51 6.18 7.74
CA THR A 124 -5.88 5.68 7.93
C THR A 124 -6.55 6.36 9.11
N LEU A 125 -5.85 6.51 10.24
CA LEU A 125 -6.41 7.15 11.43
C LEU A 125 -6.69 8.64 11.20
N GLN A 126 -5.84 9.37 10.45
CA GLN A 126 -6.11 10.75 10.07
C GLN A 126 -7.36 10.87 9.19
N VAL A 127 -7.50 10.02 8.16
CA VAL A 127 -8.68 10.04 7.29
C VAL A 127 -9.94 9.68 8.06
N LEU A 128 -9.89 8.68 8.95
CA LEU A 128 -11.01 8.33 9.82
C LEU A 128 -11.39 9.49 10.73
N ALA A 129 -10.43 10.11 11.42
CA ALA A 129 -10.69 11.24 12.31
C ALA A 129 -11.27 12.47 11.58
N LEU A 130 -10.90 12.68 10.32
CA LEU A 130 -11.49 13.72 9.48
C LEU A 130 -12.91 13.34 9.02
N ALA A 131 -13.10 12.08 8.60
CA ALA A 131 -14.36 11.57 8.10
C ALA A 131 -15.43 11.44 9.19
N ASP A 132 -15.04 11.16 10.44
CA ASP A 132 -15.91 11.06 11.61
C ASP A 132 -16.63 12.38 11.89
N ARG A 133 -15.90 13.51 11.77
CA ARG A 133 -16.48 14.86 11.91
C ARG A 133 -17.63 15.13 10.94
N ALA A 134 -17.63 14.44 9.80
CA ALA A 134 -18.68 14.53 8.79
C ALA A 134 -19.70 13.37 8.87
N LYS A 135 -19.52 12.40 9.78
CA LYS A 135 -20.25 11.11 9.83
C LYS A 135 -20.21 10.35 8.51
N ARG A 136 -19.07 10.42 7.79
CA ARG A 136 -18.89 9.85 6.45
C ARG A 136 -17.66 8.94 6.35
N HIS A 137 -17.54 8.03 7.31
CA HIS A 137 -16.43 7.08 7.43
C HIS A 137 -16.23 6.25 6.16
N GLY A 138 -17.32 5.72 5.61
CA GLY A 138 -17.28 4.87 4.42
C GLY A 138 -16.80 5.65 3.21
N THR A 139 -17.37 6.82 2.96
CA THR A 139 -16.97 7.70 1.85
C THR A 139 -15.51 8.14 2.00
N GLY A 140 -15.09 8.58 3.19
CA GLY A 140 -13.71 9.04 3.44
C GLY A 140 -12.67 7.95 3.16
N MET A 141 -12.91 6.75 3.70
CA MET A 141 -12.05 5.58 3.44
C MET A 141 -12.11 5.12 1.99
N GLY A 142 -13.28 5.18 1.36
CA GLY A 142 -13.46 4.86 -0.05
C GLY A 142 -12.66 5.78 -0.98
N VAL A 143 -12.56 7.07 -0.67
CA VAL A 143 -11.71 8.02 -1.39
C VAL A 143 -10.22 7.72 -1.18
N LEU A 144 -9.80 7.45 0.06
CA LEU A 144 -8.42 7.09 0.37
C LEU A 144 -7.97 5.82 -0.39
N TYR A 145 -8.74 4.73 -0.28
CA TYR A 145 -8.43 3.48 -0.95
C TYR A 145 -8.61 3.59 -2.47
N GLY A 146 -9.58 4.36 -2.94
CA GLY A 146 -9.71 4.70 -4.36
C GLY A 146 -8.42 5.34 -4.87
N ALA A 147 -7.99 6.45 -4.28
CA ALA A 147 -6.78 7.15 -4.70
C ALA A 147 -5.52 6.27 -4.61
N THR A 148 -5.40 5.47 -3.55
CA THR A 148 -4.29 4.51 -3.39
C THR A 148 -4.21 3.53 -4.55
N ASN A 149 -5.33 2.88 -4.87
CA ASN A 149 -5.39 1.89 -5.94
C ASN A 149 -5.34 2.54 -7.34
N GLY A 150 -5.87 3.75 -7.50
CA GLY A 150 -5.76 4.52 -8.75
C GLY A 150 -4.31 4.89 -9.03
N GLY A 151 -3.59 5.34 -8.00
CA GLY A 151 -2.16 5.58 -8.06
C GLY A 151 -1.41 4.32 -8.45
N TRP A 152 -1.69 3.21 -7.78
CA TRP A 152 -1.08 1.93 -8.10
C TRP A 152 -1.37 1.46 -9.55
N ALA A 153 -2.62 1.51 -10.01
CA ALA A 153 -2.99 1.10 -11.36
C ALA A 153 -2.26 1.91 -12.44
N ILE A 154 -2.26 3.24 -12.31
CA ILE A 154 -1.54 4.13 -13.23
C ILE A 154 -0.03 3.90 -13.11
N GLY A 155 0.47 3.71 -11.89
CA GLY A 155 1.87 3.43 -11.61
C GLY A 155 2.36 2.17 -12.29
N VAL A 156 1.59 1.08 -12.26
CA VAL A 156 1.97 -0.17 -12.94
C VAL A 156 2.11 0.03 -14.45
N VAL A 157 1.20 0.76 -15.08
CA VAL A 157 1.28 1.08 -16.52
C VAL A 157 2.50 1.94 -16.84
N VAL A 158 2.70 3.03 -16.07
CA VAL A 158 3.80 3.98 -16.30
C VAL A 158 5.15 3.33 -16.01
N LEU A 159 5.31 2.66 -14.87
CA LEU A 159 6.54 1.96 -14.51
C LEU A 159 6.81 0.77 -15.43
N GLY A 160 5.78 0.07 -15.92
CA GLY A 160 5.95 -0.98 -16.92
C GLY A 160 6.46 -0.45 -18.26
N SER A 161 6.01 0.75 -18.65
CA SER A 161 6.52 1.45 -19.84
C SER A 161 7.98 1.88 -19.64
N ILE A 162 8.32 2.41 -18.46
CA ILE A 162 9.70 2.75 -18.10
C ILE A 162 10.58 1.49 -18.07
N PHE A 163 10.09 0.39 -17.51
CA PHE A 163 10.80 -0.88 -17.44
C PHE A 163 11.13 -1.41 -18.83
N THR A 164 10.15 -1.42 -19.73
CA THR A 164 10.35 -1.84 -21.14
C THR A 164 11.39 -0.97 -21.84
N TYR A 165 11.31 0.35 -21.66
CA TYR A 165 12.31 1.27 -22.20
C TYR A 165 13.70 1.05 -21.59
N ALA A 166 13.76 0.88 -20.27
CA ALA A 166 14.99 0.66 -19.50
C ALA A 166 15.74 -0.60 -19.95
N GLN A 167 15.01 -1.69 -20.24
CA GLN A 167 15.59 -2.90 -20.83
C GLN A 167 16.19 -2.63 -22.22
N ALA A 168 15.47 -1.87 -23.06
CA ALA A 168 15.94 -1.56 -24.42
C ALA A 168 17.20 -0.68 -24.46
N VAL A 169 17.45 0.12 -23.41
CA VAL A 169 18.65 0.98 -23.29
C VAL A 169 19.67 0.46 -22.27
N GLU A 170 19.48 -0.77 -21.76
CA GLU A 170 20.37 -1.42 -20.78
C GLU A 170 20.57 -0.60 -19.48
N MET A 171 19.51 0.08 -19.01
CA MET A 171 19.53 0.91 -17.80
C MET A 171 18.38 0.57 -16.84
N PRO A 172 18.32 -0.66 -16.28
CA PRO A 172 17.20 -1.11 -15.45
C PRO A 172 16.92 -0.25 -14.22
N TRP A 173 17.93 0.44 -13.69
CA TRP A 173 17.80 1.37 -12.56
C TRP A 173 16.83 2.54 -12.83
N LEU A 174 16.52 2.85 -14.10
CA LEU A 174 15.53 3.87 -14.47
C LEU A 174 14.13 3.58 -13.90
N LEU A 175 13.75 2.31 -13.76
CA LEU A 175 12.51 1.89 -13.11
C LEU A 175 12.41 2.47 -11.69
N TYR A 176 13.46 2.24 -10.90
CA TYR A 176 13.49 2.66 -9.50
C TYR A 176 13.75 4.14 -9.31
N LEU A 177 14.37 4.81 -10.30
CA LEU A 177 14.42 6.26 -10.35
C LEU A 177 12.99 6.82 -10.53
N GLY A 178 12.24 6.31 -11.50
CA GLY A 178 10.84 6.69 -11.73
C GLY A 178 9.97 6.46 -10.49
N ALA A 179 10.08 5.28 -9.88
CA ALA A 179 9.35 4.96 -8.65
C ALA A 179 9.69 5.90 -7.48
N THR A 180 10.97 6.27 -7.35
CA THR A 180 11.44 7.25 -6.36
C THR A 180 10.82 8.63 -6.63
N CYS A 181 10.86 9.12 -7.87
CA CYS A 181 10.31 10.42 -8.24
C CYS A 181 8.82 10.53 -7.90
N PHE A 182 8.01 9.55 -8.29
CA PHE A 182 6.58 9.55 -7.97
C PHE A 182 6.33 9.50 -6.45
N SER A 183 7.05 8.64 -5.74
CA SER A 183 6.90 8.54 -4.28
C SER A 183 7.31 9.82 -3.57
N LEU A 184 8.36 10.48 -4.05
CA LEU A 184 8.84 11.75 -3.53
C LEU A 184 7.79 12.85 -3.70
N ILE A 185 7.08 12.93 -4.83
CA ILE A 185 5.97 13.88 -5.01
C ILE A 185 4.92 13.68 -3.91
N GLY A 186 4.48 12.44 -3.68
CA GLY A 186 3.50 12.13 -2.64
C GLY A 186 4.01 12.48 -1.24
N PHE A 187 5.28 12.20 -0.95
CA PHE A 187 5.91 12.55 0.32
C PHE A 187 6.05 14.07 0.51
N LEU A 188 6.42 14.83 -0.52
CA LEU A 188 6.52 16.29 -0.49
C LEU A 188 5.15 16.95 -0.24
N ILE A 189 4.09 16.43 -0.86
CA ILE A 189 2.73 16.86 -0.56
C ILE A 189 2.41 16.56 0.92
N MET A 190 2.77 15.39 1.42
CA MET A 190 2.48 14.98 2.80
C MET A 190 3.13 15.88 3.85
N ILE A 191 4.41 16.23 3.68
CA ILE A 191 5.11 17.07 4.66
C ILE A 191 4.59 18.51 4.67
N THR A 192 3.99 18.97 3.56
CA THR A 192 3.43 20.32 3.42
C THR A 192 1.96 20.43 3.85
N LEU A 193 1.31 19.32 4.24
CA LEU A 193 -0.07 19.36 4.70
C LEU A 193 -0.22 20.15 6.00
N PRO A 194 -1.27 20.98 6.12
CA PRO A 194 -1.55 21.71 7.35
C PRO A 194 -2.01 20.74 8.44
N ARG A 195 -1.38 20.84 9.61
CA ARG A 195 -1.58 19.92 10.73
C ARG A 195 -2.42 20.56 11.79
N LYS A 196 -3.23 19.73 12.46
CA LYS A 196 -3.94 20.11 13.68
C LYS A 196 -3.30 19.41 14.87
N PRO A 197 -3.32 20.01 16.06
CA PRO A 197 -3.09 19.26 17.28
C PRO A 197 -4.06 18.07 17.31
N GLU A 198 -3.50 16.87 17.39
CA GLU A 198 -4.26 15.64 17.54
C GLU A 198 -4.06 15.13 18.96
N PRO A 199 -5.12 14.63 19.62
CA PRO A 199 -4.95 13.94 20.88
C PRO A 199 -4.04 12.73 20.68
N MET A 200 -3.16 12.49 21.65
CA MET A 200 -2.30 11.32 21.61
C MET A 200 -3.16 10.05 21.78
N PRO A 201 -2.82 8.95 21.10
CA PRO A 201 -3.54 7.70 21.27
C PRO A 201 -3.44 7.21 22.71
N GLU A 202 -4.55 6.74 23.26
CA GLU A 202 -4.50 5.99 24.52
C GLU A 202 -3.86 4.62 24.28
N LEU A 203 -2.92 4.26 25.13
CA LEU A 203 -2.26 2.95 25.08
C LEU A 203 -3.27 1.86 25.43
N PRO A 204 -3.58 0.92 24.51
CA PRO A 204 -4.44 -0.19 24.85
C PRO A 204 -3.69 -1.15 25.79
N THR A 205 -4.37 -1.60 26.83
CA THR A 205 -3.86 -2.68 27.67
C THR A 205 -3.87 -3.99 26.87
N TRP A 206 -3.00 -4.93 27.22
CA TRP A 206 -3.03 -6.27 26.63
C TRP A 206 -4.40 -6.94 26.77
N ALA A 207 -5.07 -6.74 27.90
CA ALA A 207 -6.43 -7.23 28.12
C ALA A 207 -7.43 -6.61 27.12
N ALA A 208 -7.35 -5.30 26.87
CA ALA A 208 -8.20 -4.63 25.87
C ALA A 208 -7.94 -5.15 24.46
N LEU A 209 -6.68 -5.39 24.08
CA LEU A 209 -6.35 -5.97 22.78
C LEU A 209 -6.92 -7.38 22.63
N VAL A 210 -6.74 -8.25 23.63
CA VAL A 210 -7.32 -9.60 23.64
C VAL A 210 -8.83 -9.54 23.57
N GLN A 211 -9.46 -8.63 24.32
CA GLN A 211 -10.90 -8.44 24.30
C GLN A 211 -11.39 -8.03 22.90
N ILE A 212 -10.74 -7.07 22.25
CA ILE A 212 -11.07 -6.65 20.87
C ILE A 212 -10.96 -7.83 19.91
N MET A 213 -9.84 -8.56 19.96
CA MET A 213 -9.58 -9.72 19.09
C MET A 213 -10.53 -10.90 19.39
N SER A 214 -11.11 -10.95 20.59
CA SER A 214 -12.11 -11.97 20.95
C SER A 214 -13.49 -11.70 20.35
N GLN A 215 -13.78 -10.47 19.91
CA GLN A 215 -15.09 -10.10 19.38
C GLN A 215 -15.35 -10.80 18.03
N THR A 216 -16.56 -11.33 17.85
CA THR A 216 -16.96 -12.02 16.61
C THR A 216 -16.73 -11.16 15.36
N LYS A 217 -17.03 -9.86 15.42
CA LYS A 217 -16.81 -8.92 14.31
C LYS A 217 -15.32 -8.80 13.94
N ALA A 218 -14.44 -8.73 14.93
CA ALA A 218 -13.00 -8.66 14.70
C ALA A 218 -12.48 -9.96 14.08
N ARG A 219 -12.97 -11.13 14.54
CA ARG A 219 -12.60 -12.43 13.98
C ARG A 219 -13.06 -12.60 12.53
N ILE A 220 -14.29 -12.20 12.21
CA ILE A 220 -14.80 -12.18 10.83
C ILE A 220 -13.94 -11.25 9.97
N GLY A 221 -13.68 -10.02 10.44
CA GLY A 221 -12.82 -9.07 9.73
C GLY A 221 -11.40 -9.63 9.50
N ALA A 222 -10.81 -10.27 10.50
CA ALA A 222 -9.49 -10.90 10.39
C ALA A 222 -9.48 -12.04 9.37
N PHE A 223 -10.50 -12.91 9.36
CA PHE A 223 -10.64 -13.98 8.37
C PHE A 223 -10.76 -13.43 6.94
N LEU A 224 -11.57 -12.39 6.75
CA LEU A 224 -11.77 -11.76 5.44
C LEU A 224 -10.49 -11.06 4.96
N LEU A 225 -9.80 -10.34 5.84
CA LEU A 225 -8.51 -9.71 5.53
C LEU A 225 -7.43 -10.72 5.22
N PHE A 226 -7.36 -11.83 5.96
CA PHE A 226 -6.44 -12.93 5.69
C PHE A 226 -6.70 -13.55 4.32
N SER A 227 -7.97 -13.85 4.01
CA SER A 227 -8.37 -14.41 2.71
C SER A 227 -8.07 -13.44 1.55
N ALA A 228 -8.34 -12.15 1.74
CA ALA A 228 -8.01 -11.12 0.76
C ALA A 228 -6.49 -10.95 0.56
N ALA A 229 -5.70 -11.06 1.63
CA ALA A 229 -4.24 -11.01 1.55
C ALA A 229 -3.65 -12.21 0.78
N MET A 230 -4.24 -13.40 0.93
CA MET A 230 -3.87 -14.58 0.14
C MET A 230 -4.17 -14.37 -1.36
N ALA A 231 -5.34 -13.83 -1.70
CA ALA A 231 -5.69 -13.50 -3.08
C ALA A 231 -4.75 -12.45 -3.69
N PHE A 232 -4.41 -11.42 -2.91
CA PHE A 232 -3.42 -10.41 -3.30
C PHE A 232 -2.02 -11.01 -3.54
N GLY A 233 -1.57 -11.90 -2.64
CA GLY A 233 -0.30 -12.62 -2.80
C GLY A 233 -0.28 -13.52 -4.04
N PHE A 234 -1.42 -14.15 -4.37
CA PHE A 234 -1.57 -14.91 -5.61
C PHE A 234 -1.42 -14.03 -6.85
N VAL A 235 -2.05 -12.84 -6.86
CA VAL A 235 -1.93 -11.88 -7.97
C VAL A 235 -0.48 -11.40 -8.14
N LEU A 236 0.18 -11.00 -7.05
CA LEU A 236 1.56 -10.49 -7.13
C LEU A 236 2.63 -11.57 -7.36
N GLY A 237 2.39 -12.80 -6.92
CA GLY A 237 3.34 -13.91 -7.01
C GLY A 237 3.04 -14.83 -8.18
N THR A 238 2.14 -15.79 -7.97
CA THR A 238 1.86 -16.87 -8.93
C THR A 238 1.39 -16.35 -10.28
N PHE A 239 0.50 -15.36 -10.30
CA PHE A 239 -0.06 -14.81 -11.54
C PHE A 239 0.97 -13.99 -12.32
N THR A 240 1.73 -13.11 -11.65
CA THR A 240 2.88 -12.40 -12.25
C THR A 240 3.86 -13.39 -12.87
N ASN A 241 4.27 -14.43 -12.13
CA ASN A 241 5.18 -15.46 -12.64
C ASN A 241 4.59 -16.21 -13.85
N PHE A 242 3.30 -16.52 -13.84
CA PHE A 242 2.64 -17.15 -14.99
C PHE A 242 2.68 -16.25 -16.23
N VAL A 243 2.39 -14.95 -16.06
CA VAL A 243 2.38 -14.00 -17.17
C VAL A 243 3.79 -13.78 -17.72
N GLU A 244 4.78 -13.64 -16.85
CA GLU A 244 6.19 -13.51 -17.23
C GLU A 244 6.65 -14.75 -18.03
N ASN A 245 6.40 -15.96 -17.52
CA ASN A 245 6.83 -17.19 -18.19
C ASN A 245 6.07 -17.49 -19.49
N SER A 246 4.80 -17.07 -19.60
CA SER A 246 3.95 -17.41 -20.75
C SER A 246 3.96 -16.35 -21.85
N TYR A 247 4.13 -15.07 -21.48
CA TYR A 247 3.99 -13.93 -22.39
C TYR A 247 5.20 -12.97 -22.36
N GLY A 248 6.03 -13.03 -21.31
CA GLY A 248 7.20 -12.17 -21.09
C GLY A 248 6.95 -11.04 -20.09
N ALA A 249 8.01 -10.55 -19.46
CA ALA A 249 7.97 -9.53 -18.40
C ALA A 249 7.31 -8.20 -18.87
N GLN A 250 7.37 -7.89 -20.16
CA GLN A 250 6.74 -6.72 -20.77
C GLN A 250 5.21 -6.73 -20.72
N TRP A 251 4.58 -7.88 -20.46
CA TRP A 251 3.11 -8.00 -20.31
C TRP A 251 2.61 -7.88 -18.87
N LEU A 252 3.53 -7.86 -17.90
CA LEU A 252 3.19 -7.81 -16.47
C LEU A 252 2.31 -6.62 -16.11
N TRP A 253 2.53 -5.47 -16.75
CA TRP A 253 1.77 -4.26 -16.42
C TRP A 253 0.32 -4.34 -16.89
N ILE A 254 0.04 -5.03 -18.00
CA ILE A 254 -1.33 -5.19 -18.53
C ILE A 254 -2.15 -6.03 -17.56
N SER A 255 -1.60 -7.18 -17.15
CA SER A 255 -2.30 -8.13 -16.28
C SER A 255 -2.41 -7.61 -14.83
N THR A 256 -1.34 -6.99 -14.32
CA THR A 256 -1.28 -6.50 -12.94
C THR A 256 -2.10 -5.23 -12.72
N ALA A 257 -2.35 -4.42 -13.75
CA ALA A 257 -3.12 -3.18 -13.61
C ALA A 257 -4.63 -3.42 -13.38
N PHE A 258 -5.21 -4.54 -13.82
CA PHE A 258 -6.64 -4.80 -13.66
C PHE A 258 -7.10 -4.90 -12.21
N TYR A 259 -6.30 -5.55 -11.35
CA TYR A 259 -6.60 -5.68 -9.93
C TYR A 259 -6.74 -4.31 -9.21
N PRO A 260 -5.73 -3.42 -9.23
CA PRO A 260 -5.85 -2.09 -8.63
C PRO A 260 -6.83 -1.20 -9.40
N ALA A 261 -7.02 -1.37 -10.71
CA ALA A 261 -8.04 -0.61 -11.45
C ALA A 261 -9.47 -0.95 -10.97
N ALA A 262 -9.77 -2.23 -10.76
CA ALA A 262 -11.06 -2.66 -10.20
C ALA A 262 -11.27 -2.06 -8.79
N LEU A 263 -10.23 -2.09 -7.94
CA LEU A 263 -10.30 -1.48 -6.62
C LEU A 263 -10.44 0.04 -6.66
N PHE A 264 -9.76 0.72 -7.59
CA PHE A 264 -9.91 2.15 -7.81
C PHE A 264 -11.35 2.52 -8.15
N MET A 265 -11.95 1.81 -9.10
CA MET A 265 -13.32 2.05 -9.53
C MET A 265 -14.31 1.76 -8.40
N LEU A 266 -14.15 0.64 -7.69
CA LEU A 266 -15.13 0.16 -6.72
C LEU A 266 -15.00 0.80 -5.34
N SER A 267 -13.83 1.27 -4.91
CA SER A 267 -13.61 1.77 -3.53
C SER A 267 -14.50 2.96 -3.16
N PRO A 268 -14.67 4.01 -3.99
CA PRO A 268 -15.57 5.12 -3.68
C PRO A 268 -17.03 4.67 -3.57
N TRP A 269 -17.47 3.77 -4.44
CA TRP A 269 -18.81 3.21 -4.43
C TRP A 269 -19.06 2.33 -3.22
N ALA A 270 -18.11 1.46 -2.87
CA ALA A 270 -18.18 0.62 -1.68
C ALA A 270 -18.30 1.48 -0.42
N GLY A 271 -17.51 2.55 -0.33
CA GLY A 271 -17.60 3.53 0.77
C GLY A 271 -18.98 4.17 0.89
N PHE A 272 -19.52 4.64 -0.23
CA PHE A 272 -20.86 5.25 -0.28
C PHE A 272 -21.99 4.25 0.02
N LEU A 273 -21.96 3.06 -0.59
CA LEU A 273 -22.95 2.02 -0.37
C LEU A 273 -22.92 1.53 1.06
N SER A 274 -21.73 1.48 1.67
CA SER A 274 -21.57 1.04 3.05
C SER A 274 -22.28 1.96 4.05
N GLU A 275 -22.42 3.25 3.74
CA GLU A 275 -23.17 4.21 4.54
C GLU A 275 -24.69 4.08 4.35
N ARG A 276 -25.15 3.53 3.22
CA ARG A 276 -26.57 3.40 2.88
C ARG A 276 -27.17 2.03 3.18
N LEU A 277 -26.42 0.97 2.91
CA LEU A 277 -26.86 -0.42 2.97
C LEU A 277 -26.28 -1.18 4.18
N GLY A 278 -25.36 -0.54 4.92
CA GLY A 278 -24.66 -1.10 6.06
C GLY A 278 -23.35 -1.79 5.70
N HIS A 279 -22.37 -1.69 6.62
CA HIS A 279 -21.02 -2.23 6.45
C HIS A 279 -21.01 -3.75 6.18
N GLY A 280 -21.81 -4.52 6.91
CA GLY A 280 -21.84 -5.99 6.78
C GLY A 280 -22.34 -6.46 5.41
N THR A 281 -23.38 -5.81 4.87
CA THR A 281 -23.96 -6.14 3.57
C THR A 281 -22.95 -5.92 2.45
N VAL A 282 -22.32 -4.74 2.40
CA VAL A 282 -21.35 -4.41 1.36
C VAL A 282 -20.12 -5.30 1.45
N LEU A 283 -19.67 -5.63 2.67
CA LEU A 283 -18.56 -6.56 2.89
C LEU A 283 -18.89 -7.97 2.39
N ALA A 284 -20.09 -8.48 2.67
CA ALA A 284 -20.52 -9.80 2.21
C ALA A 284 -20.63 -9.86 0.67
N VAL A 285 -21.27 -8.86 0.05
CA VAL A 285 -21.38 -8.78 -1.41
C VAL A 285 -20.00 -8.70 -2.07
N GLY A 286 -19.09 -7.88 -1.54
CA GLY A 286 -17.72 -7.78 -2.05
C GLY A 286 -16.96 -9.10 -1.92
N PHE A 287 -17.04 -9.76 -0.77
CA PHE A 287 -16.35 -11.03 -0.54
C PHE A 287 -16.87 -12.16 -1.43
N PHE A 288 -18.19 -12.41 -1.42
CA PHE A 288 -18.77 -13.48 -2.23
C PHE A 288 -18.69 -13.18 -3.73
N GLY A 289 -18.85 -11.92 -4.14
CA GLY A 289 -18.65 -11.50 -5.53
C GLY A 289 -17.21 -11.77 -6.01
N GLY A 290 -16.21 -11.43 -5.20
CA GLY A 290 -14.80 -11.74 -5.48
C GLY A 290 -14.52 -13.25 -5.52
N ALA A 291 -15.07 -14.01 -4.57
CA ALA A 291 -14.94 -15.47 -4.55
C ALA A 291 -15.55 -16.13 -5.79
N CYS A 292 -16.72 -15.67 -6.24
CA CYS A 292 -17.31 -16.11 -7.52
C CYS A 292 -16.42 -15.76 -8.70
N GLY A 293 -15.79 -14.58 -8.72
CA GLY A 293 -14.84 -14.21 -9.77
C GLY A 293 -13.64 -15.17 -9.87
N MET A 294 -13.15 -15.66 -8.73
CA MET A 294 -12.10 -16.69 -8.69
C MET A 294 -12.56 -18.07 -9.15
N ALA A 295 -13.87 -18.35 -9.13
CA ALA A 295 -14.45 -19.58 -9.67
C ALA A 295 -14.69 -19.51 -11.18
N ILE A 296 -14.60 -18.31 -11.79
CA ILE A 296 -14.72 -18.06 -13.22
C ILE A 296 -13.30 -17.84 -13.78
N PRO A 297 -12.34 -18.73 -13.46
CA PRO A 297 -11.87 -19.67 -14.48
C PRO A 297 -11.34 -20.99 -13.90
N LEU A 298 -12.18 -22.03 -13.94
CA LEU A 298 -11.82 -23.44 -14.04
C LEU A 298 -12.58 -24.05 -15.22
#